data_AF-A0A6V8K5M7-F1
#
_entry.id   AF-A0A6V8K5M7-F1
#
_cell.length_a   1.000
_cell.length_b   1.000
_cell.length_c   1.000
_cell.angle_alpha   90.00
_cell.angle_beta   90.00
_cell.angle_gamma   90.00
#
_symmetry.space_group_name_H-M   'P 1'
#
loop_
_entity.id
_entity.type
_entity.pdbx_description
1 polymer ?
#
loop_
_entity_poly.entity_id
_entity_poly.type
_entity_poly.pdbx_seq_one_letter_code
_entity_poly.pdbx_strand_id
1 'polypeptide(L)'
;MEALRLILLYAHLIGFALLLGGVVVQYVSGPLRINPPMLWGAITQVVTGIALASPLRDEGDEPAPAKLGVKLVVALMIFVMVFFSRKRDVVNKGHFLAIGGLTLANAAVAVFWR
;
A
#
# COMPACT_ATOMS: atom_id res chain seq x y z
N MET A 1 -18.40 7.10 -14.31
CA MET A 1 -17.99 6.07 -13.32
C MET A 1 -17.42 6.67 -12.02
N GLU A 2 -17.75 7.93 -11.73
CA GLU A 2 -17.06 8.71 -10.70
C GLU A 2 -17.32 8.23 -9.27
N ALA A 3 -18.57 7.90 -8.92
CA ALA A 3 -18.89 7.39 -7.60
C ALA A 3 -18.09 6.12 -7.23
N LEU A 4 -17.95 5.18 -8.19
CA LEU A 4 -17.12 3.99 -8.00
C LEU A 4 -15.65 4.34 -7.78
N ARG A 5 -15.11 5.27 -8.58
CA ARG A 5 -13.73 5.75 -8.42
C ARG A 5 -13.49 6.34 -7.03
N LEU A 6 -14.43 7.14 -6.52
CA LEU A 6 -14.33 7.74 -5.18
C LEU A 6 -14.42 6.69 -4.07
N ILE A 7 -15.31 5.70 -4.20
CA ILE A 7 -15.39 4.56 -3.27
C ILE A 7 -14.08 3.79 -3.24
N LEU A 8 -13.53 3.47 -4.41
CA LEU A 8 -12.26 2.75 -4.53
C LEU A 8 -11.10 3.57 -3.96
N LEU A 9 -11.05 4.87 -4.23
CA LEU A 9 -10.05 5.78 -3.67
C LEU A 9 -10.14 5.82 -2.15
N TYR A 10 -11.35 5.93 -1.60
CA TYR A 10 -11.57 5.93 -0.16
C TYR A 10 -11.12 4.60 0.48
N ALA A 11 -11.49 3.46 -0.12
CA ALA A 11 -11.02 2.14 0.30
C ALA A 11 -9.48 2.02 0.22
N HIS A 12 -8.86 2.60 -0.82
CA HIS A 12 -7.42 2.67 -0.96
C HIS A 12 -6.80 3.47 0.19
N LEU A 13 -7.35 4.63 0.55
CA LEU A 13 -6.87 5.43 1.68
C LEU A 13 -6.98 4.68 3.02
N ILE A 14 -8.07 3.93 3.24
CA ILE A 14 -8.22 3.05 4.40
C ILE A 14 -7.13 1.97 4.41
N GLY A 15 -6.88 1.31 3.27
CA GLY A 15 -5.82 0.30 3.16
C GLY A 15 -4.43 0.87 3.48
N PHE A 16 -4.14 2.09 3.02
CA PHE A 16 -2.91 2.79 3.34
C PHE A 16 -2.81 3.10 4.84
N ALA A 17 -3.89 3.61 5.45
CA ALA A 17 -3.94 3.91 6.87
C ALA A 17 -3.77 2.65 7.74
N LEU A 18 -4.36 1.52 7.35
CA LEU A 18 -4.16 0.22 8.01
C LEU A 18 -2.71 -0.25 7.94
N LEU A 19 -2.10 -0.16 6.74
CA LEU A 19 -0.73 -0.59 6.52
C LEU A 19 0.26 0.27 7.30
N LEU A 20 0.22 1.59 7.10
CA LEU A 20 1.14 2.52 7.75
C LEU A 20 0.87 2.62 9.26
N GLY A 21 -0.39 2.69 9.67
CA GLY A 21 -0.77 2.68 11.08
C GLY A 21 -0.35 1.39 11.77
N GLY A 22 -0.51 0.24 11.11
CA GLY A 22 -0.01 -1.04 11.58
C GLY A 22 1.51 -1.05 11.78
N VAL A 23 2.27 -0.47 10.86
CA VAL A 23 3.73 -0.27 11.01
C VAL A 23 4.04 0.61 12.22
N VAL A 24 3.39 1.77 12.36
CA VAL A 24 3.66 2.73 13.45
C VAL A 24 3.37 2.11 14.81
N VAL A 25 2.18 1.53 15.00
CA VAL A 25 1.79 0.89 16.27
C VAL A 25 2.78 -0.22 16.61
N GLN A 26 3.13 -1.07 15.65
CA GLN A 26 4.02 -2.18 15.90
C GLN A 26 5.46 -1.74 16.20
N TYR A 27 5.91 -0.63 15.63
CA TYR A 27 7.21 -0.04 15.92
C TYR A 27 7.31 0.46 17.37
N VAL A 28 6.23 1.01 17.91
CA VAL A 28 6.22 1.57 19.28
C VAL A 28 5.84 0.56 20.37
N SER A 29 5.20 -0.56 20.01
CA SER A 29 4.66 -1.54 20.97
C SER A 29 5.58 -2.73 21.31
N GLY A 30 6.83 -2.78 20.82
CA GLY A 30 7.82 -3.80 21.22
C GLY A 30 8.35 -4.66 20.06
N PRO A 31 8.38 -6.01 20.17
CA PRO A 31 9.02 -6.86 19.16
C PRO A 31 8.45 -6.63 17.77
N LEU A 32 9.31 -6.37 16.79
CA LEU A 32 8.90 -6.09 15.42
C LEU A 32 8.31 -7.35 14.79
N ARG A 33 7.01 -7.36 14.53
CA ARG A 33 6.29 -8.46 13.87
C ARG A 33 5.34 -7.91 12.82
N ILE A 34 4.73 -8.76 12.04
CA ILE A 34 3.65 -8.34 11.13
C ILE A 34 2.33 -8.50 11.89
N ASN A 35 1.58 -7.42 12.05
CA ASN A 35 0.26 -7.46 12.66
C ASN A 35 -0.85 -7.60 11.60
N PRO A 36 -2.08 -7.99 11.98
CA PRO A 36 -3.19 -8.13 11.04
C PRO A 36 -3.50 -6.85 10.23
N PRO A 37 -3.48 -5.62 10.81
CA PRO A 37 -3.66 -4.39 10.04
C PRO A 37 -2.66 -4.23 8.89
N MET A 38 -1.37 -4.56 9.08
CA MET A 38 -0.38 -4.51 8.00
C MET A 38 -0.74 -5.46 6.85
N LEU A 39 -1.18 -6.68 7.16
CA LEU A 39 -1.56 -7.67 6.15
C LEU A 39 -2.79 -7.22 5.35
N TRP A 40 -3.86 -6.85 6.05
CA TRP A 40 -5.08 -6.40 5.39
C TRP A 40 -4.87 -5.10 4.62
N GLY A 41 -4.11 -4.16 5.19
CA GLY A 41 -3.72 -2.92 4.51
C GLY A 41 -2.97 -3.20 3.21
N ALA A 42 -1.98 -4.08 3.21
CA ALA A 42 -1.23 -4.46 2.00
C ALA A 42 -2.13 -5.12 0.94
N ILE A 43 -3.04 -6.02 1.34
CA ILE A 43 -4.01 -6.64 0.43
C ILE A 43 -4.92 -5.57 -0.18
N THR A 44 -5.52 -4.73 0.65
CA THR A 44 -6.39 -3.65 0.20
C THR A 44 -5.66 -2.71 -0.76
N GLN A 45 -4.42 -2.34 -0.47
CA GLN A 45 -3.60 -1.50 -1.35
C GLN A 45 -3.42 -2.08 -2.75
N VAL A 46 -3.10 -3.38 -2.86
CA VAL A 46 -2.93 -4.04 -4.16
C VAL A 46 -4.27 -4.12 -4.90
N VAL A 47 -5.32 -4.64 -4.25
CA VAL A 47 -6.62 -4.87 -4.88
C VAL A 47 -7.24 -3.55 -5.37
N THR A 48 -7.32 -2.56 -4.48
CA THR A 48 -7.89 -1.24 -4.84
C THR A 48 -7.00 -0.47 -5.80
N GLY A 49 -5.67 -0.63 -5.73
CA GLY A 49 -4.72 -0.01 -6.65
C GLY A 49 -4.90 -0.52 -8.09
N ILE A 50 -5.08 -1.84 -8.27
CA ILE A 50 -5.39 -2.44 -9.57
C ILE A 50 -6.75 -1.94 -10.06
N ALA A 51 -7.78 -1.93 -9.19
CA ALA A 51 -9.11 -1.46 -9.56
C ALA A 51 -9.13 0.03 -9.98
N LEU A 52 -8.33 0.88 -9.31
CA LEU A 52 -8.18 2.30 -9.64
C LEU A 52 -7.34 2.56 -10.90
N ALA A 53 -6.58 1.57 -11.38
CA ALA A 53 -5.84 1.66 -12.63
C ALA A 53 -6.74 1.44 -13.86
N SER A 54 -7.96 0.94 -13.67
CA SER A 54 -8.96 0.86 -14.73
C SER A 54 -9.41 2.25 -15.20
N PRO A 55 -9.87 2.38 -16.47
CA PRO A 55 -10.35 3.63 -17.04
C PRO A 55 -11.68 4.06 -16.41
N LEU A 56 -11.61 4.62 -15.20
CA LEU A 56 -12.76 5.08 -14.40
C LEU A 56 -12.94 6.59 -14.44
N ARG A 57 -11.98 7.31 -15.03
CA ARG A 57 -11.97 8.76 -15.21
C ARG A 57 -12.50 9.14 -16.60
N ASP A 58 -12.79 10.43 -16.76
CA ASP A 58 -13.12 11.00 -18.07
C ASP A 58 -11.88 10.97 -18.99
N GLU A 59 -12.11 10.90 -20.31
CA GLU A 59 -11.05 10.81 -21.30
C GLU A 59 -10.04 11.96 -21.15
N GLY A 60 -8.75 11.62 -21.06
CA GLY A 60 -7.66 12.60 -20.95
C GLY A 60 -7.17 12.92 -19.52
N ASP A 61 -7.83 12.42 -18.48
CA ASP A 61 -7.38 12.60 -17.06
C ASP A 61 -6.70 11.34 -16.48
N GLU A 62 -6.27 10.41 -17.33
CA GLU A 62 -5.63 9.18 -16.86
C GLU A 62 -4.19 9.40 -16.37
N PRO A 63 -3.77 8.75 -15.26
CA PRO A 63 -2.38 8.80 -14.84
C PRO A 63 -1.45 8.18 -15.88
N ALA A 64 -0.23 8.70 -15.99
CA ALA A 64 0.80 8.10 -16.83
C ALA A 64 0.94 6.58 -16.54
N PRO A 65 0.96 5.71 -17.58
CA PRO A 65 1.08 4.27 -17.40
C PRO A 65 2.32 3.87 -16.58
N ALA A 66 3.43 4.59 -16.75
CA ALA A 66 4.65 4.39 -15.96
C ALA A 66 4.42 4.60 -14.45
N LYS A 67 3.67 5.64 -14.06
CA LYS A 67 3.32 5.91 -12.66
C LYS A 67 2.48 4.77 -12.08
N LEU A 68 1.51 4.26 -12.83
CA LEU A 68 0.70 3.11 -12.40
C LEU A 68 1.53 1.84 -12.27
N GLY A 69 2.42 1.56 -13.22
CA GLY A 69 3.34 0.42 -13.20
C GLY A 69 4.26 0.43 -11.98
N VAL A 70 4.92 1.57 -11.71
CA VAL A 70 5.78 1.73 -10.52
C VAL A 70 5.00 1.49 -9.23
N LYS A 71 3.81 2.10 -9.10
CA LYS A 71 2.98 1.91 -7.90
C LYS A 71 2.57 0.46 -7.69
N LEU A 72 2.22 -0.24 -8.78
CA LEU A 72 1.85 -1.65 -8.72
C LEU A 72 3.02 -2.52 -8.27
N VAL A 73 4.20 -2.34 -8.86
CA VAL A 73 5.41 -3.10 -8.49
C VAL A 73 5.74 -2.90 -7.02
N VAL A 74 5.77 -1.64 -6.54
CA VAL A 74 6.07 -1.34 -5.13
C VAL A 74 5.01 -1.92 -4.20
N ALA A 75 3.72 -1.80 -4.54
CA ALA A 75 2.64 -2.38 -3.74
C ALA A 75 2.75 -3.92 -3.63
N LEU A 76 3.08 -4.61 -4.74
CA LEU A 76 3.30 -6.06 -4.74
C LEU A 76 4.53 -6.45 -3.91
N MET A 77 5.63 -5.71 -3.99
CA MET A 77 6.81 -5.93 -3.15
C MET A 77 6.43 -5.84 -1.66
N ILE A 78 5.70 -4.80 -1.26
CA ILE A 78 5.24 -4.64 0.12
C ILE A 78 4.35 -5.81 0.52
N PHE A 79 3.38 -6.19 -0.32
CA PHE A 79 2.51 -7.33 -0.05
C PHE A 79 3.28 -8.63 0.16
N VAL A 80 4.25 -8.95 -0.70
CA VAL A 80 5.11 -10.13 -0.56
C VAL A 80 5.90 -10.08 0.75
N MET A 81 6.55 -8.95 1.05
CA MET A 81 7.33 -8.76 2.27
C MET A 81 6.50 -8.97 3.54
N VAL A 82 5.28 -8.46 3.56
CA VAL A 82 4.31 -8.59 4.65
C VAL A 82 3.79 -10.03 4.73
N PHE A 83 3.30 -10.58 3.62
CA PHE A 83 2.65 -11.88 3.58
C PHE A 83 3.58 -13.01 4.02
N PHE A 84 4.79 -13.09 3.49
CA PHE A 84 5.72 -14.17 3.82
C PHE A 84 6.32 -14.05 5.23
N SER A 85 6.36 -12.85 5.79
CA SER A 85 6.85 -12.63 7.16
C SER A 85 5.75 -12.74 8.22
N ARG A 86 4.48 -12.91 7.83
CA ARG A 86 3.32 -12.83 8.74
C ARG A 86 3.28 -13.85 9.88
N LYS A 87 3.97 -14.99 9.70
CA LYS A 87 4.02 -16.07 10.69
C LYS A 87 5.27 -16.03 11.57
N ARG A 88 6.14 -15.03 11.39
CA ARG A 88 7.37 -14.89 12.19
C ARG A 88 7.04 -14.18 13.49
N ASP A 89 7.54 -14.72 14.60
CA ASP A 89 7.39 -14.11 15.93
C ASP A 89 8.12 -12.77 16.01
N VAL A 90 9.29 -12.69 15.37
CA VAL A 90 10.08 -11.46 15.23
C VAL A 90 10.62 -11.36 13.79
N VAL A 91 10.56 -10.16 13.24
CA VAL A 91 11.02 -9.79 11.90
C VAL A 91 12.28 -8.94 12.05
N ASN A 92 13.23 -9.13 11.13
CA ASN A 92 14.43 -8.30 11.07
C ASN A 92 14.06 -6.81 10.95
N LYS A 93 14.74 -5.94 11.71
CA LYS A 93 14.47 -4.50 11.74
C LYS A 93 14.57 -3.83 10.37
N GLY A 94 15.55 -4.21 9.55
CA GLY A 94 15.71 -3.69 8.19
C GLY A 94 14.52 -4.05 7.29
N HIS A 95 14.06 -5.31 7.34
CA HIS A 95 12.87 -5.75 6.61
C HIS A 95 11.61 -5.00 7.05
N PHE A 96 11.43 -4.83 8.35
CA PHE A 96 10.29 -4.11 8.92
C PHE A 96 10.29 -2.62 8.51
N LEU A 97 11.43 -1.94 8.64
CA LEU A 97 11.57 -0.54 8.24
C LEU A 97 11.44 -0.36 6.73
N ALA A 98 11.89 -1.34 5.93
CA ALA A 98 11.70 -1.33 4.48
C ALA A 98 10.21 -1.37 4.11
N ILE A 99 9.37 -2.13 4.81
CA ILE A 99 7.91 -2.12 4.58
C ILE A 99 7.34 -0.71 4.80
N GLY A 100 7.67 -0.07 5.92
CA GLY A 100 7.22 1.30 6.21
C GLY A 100 7.74 2.33 5.20
N GLY A 101 9.05 2.27 4.90
CA GLY A 101 9.70 3.16 3.95
C GLY A 101 9.14 3.02 2.53
N LEU A 102 8.95 1.80 2.05
CA LEU A 102 8.32 1.55 0.74
C LEU A 102 6.86 2.00 0.71
N THR A 103 6.12 1.86 1.81
CA THR A 103 4.75 2.36 1.94
C THR A 103 4.70 3.88 1.75
N LEU A 104 5.59 4.61 2.42
CA LEU A 104 5.70 6.06 2.27
C LEU A 104 6.20 6.47 0.88
N ALA A 105 7.19 5.76 0.34
CA ALA A 105 7.71 6.01 -1.00
C ALA A 105 6.63 5.79 -2.07
N ASN A 106 5.81 4.75 -1.95
CA ASN A 106 4.69 4.50 -2.87
C ASN A 106 3.63 5.62 -2.81
N ALA A 107 3.35 6.14 -1.61
CA ALA A 107 2.49 7.31 -1.44
C ALA A 107 3.12 8.58 -2.04
N ALA A 108 4.43 8.77 -1.88
CA ALA A 108 5.16 9.87 -2.50
C ALA A 108 5.10 9.82 -4.03
N VAL A 109 5.24 8.62 -4.65
CA VAL A 109 5.02 8.44 -6.09
C VAL A 109 3.59 8.84 -6.47
N ALA A 110 2.60 8.49 -5.67
CA ALA A 110 1.21 8.86 -5.94
C ALA A 110 0.99 10.39 -5.93
N VAL A 111 1.59 11.09 -4.98
CA VAL A 111 1.36 12.52 -4.72
C VAL A 111 2.26 13.43 -5.57
N PHE A 112 3.53 13.10 -5.71
CA PHE A 112 4.53 14.02 -6.27
C PHE A 112 4.90 13.74 -7.74
N TRP A 113 4.70 12.52 -8.25
CA TRP A 113 4.96 12.22 -9.66
C TRP A 113 3.84 12.78 -10.54
N ARG A 114 4.17 13.68 -11.47
CA ARG A 114 3.25 14.22 -12.48
C ARG A 114 3.54 13.62 -13.85
#